data_AF-A0A0K6I1F2-F1
#
_entry.id   AF-A0A0K6I1F2-F1
#
_cell.length_a   1.000
_cell.length_b   1.000
_cell.length_c   1.000
_cell.angle_alpha   90.00
_cell.angle_beta   90.00
_cell.angle_gamma   90.00
#
_symmetry.space_group_name_H-M   'P 1'
#
loop_
_entity.id
_entity.type
_entity.pdbx_description
1 polymer ?
#
loop_
_entity_poly.entity_id
_entity_poly.type
_entity_poly.pdbx_seq_one_letter_code
_entity_poly.pdbx_strand_id
1 'polypeptide(L)' 'MFTVAGASSVLACRGTAEYPDVASRLAAASLPADRKADLTRQLKRGRALHDRAHQQNDTGAMRESLTILDRIKAALPR' A
#
# COMPACT_ATOMS: atom_id res chain seq x y z
N MET A 1 -25.20 9.91 17.52
CA MET A 1 -24.21 9.90 16.42
C MET A 1 -23.67 8.50 16.27
N PHE A 2 -24.13 7.73 15.29
CA PHE A 2 -23.61 6.39 15.02
C PHE A 2 -22.47 6.53 14.01
N THR A 3 -21.23 6.49 14.48
CA THR A 3 -20.05 6.42 13.62
C THR A 3 -20.06 5.07 12.91
N VAL A 4 -20.35 5.10 11.61
CA VAL A 4 -20.18 3.97 10.70
C VAL A 4 -18.69 3.61 10.67
N ALA A 5 -18.28 2.66 11.49
CA ALA A 5 -17.00 1.95 11.35
C ALA A 5 -17.09 0.99 10.14
N GLY A 6 -17.44 1.52 8.97
CA GLY A 6 -17.78 0.75 7.79
C GLY A 6 -16.73 0.95 6.70
N ALA A 7 -16.02 -0.11 6.34
CA ALA A 7 -15.05 -0.21 5.24
C ALA A 7 -13.79 0.67 5.32
N SER A 8 -13.89 1.97 5.61
CA SER A 8 -12.74 2.89 5.66
C SER A 8 -11.73 2.49 6.74
N SER A 9 -12.21 2.00 7.90
CA SER A 9 -11.37 1.51 9.00
C SER A 9 -10.60 0.24 8.63
N VAL A 10 -11.24 -0.72 7.95
CA VAL A 10 -10.61 -2.00 7.57
C VAL A 10 -9.54 -1.78 6.51
N LEU A 11 -9.81 -0.94 5.51
CA LEU A 11 -8.84 -0.59 4.47
C LEU A 11 -7.62 0.15 5.05
N ALA A 12 -7.87 1.09 5.96
CA ALA A 12 -6.84 1.79 6.74
C ALA A 12 -5.95 0.82 7.55
N CYS A 13 -6.55 -0.07 8.33
CA CYS A 13 -5.81 -1.05 9.13
C CYS A 13 -4.96 -1.98 8.24
N ARG A 14 -5.51 -2.40 7.10
CA ARG A 14 -4.81 -3.26 6.14
C ARG A 14 -3.53 -2.60 5.62
N GLY A 15 -3.60 -1.36 5.12
CA GLY A 15 -2.42 -0.71 4.56
C GLY A 15 -1.35 -0.45 5.62
N THR A 16 -1.75 -0.05 6.82
CA THR A 16 -0.81 0.12 7.96
C THR A 16 0.00 -1.15 8.24
N ALA A 17 -0.63 -2.33 8.19
CA ALA A 17 0.04 -3.61 8.40
C ALA A 17 0.84 -4.09 7.18
N GLU A 18 0.29 -3.96 5.97
CA GLU A 18 0.87 -4.58 4.79
C GLU A 18 1.98 -3.75 4.12
N TYR A 19 1.96 -2.42 4.19
CA TYR A 19 3.03 -1.60 3.58
C TYR A 19 4.43 -1.94 4.13
N PRO A 20 4.65 -2.05 5.46
CA PRO A 20 5.94 -2.45 6.02
C PRO A 20 6.38 -3.87 5.62
N ASP A 21 5.44 -4.83 5.58
CA ASP A 21 5.72 -6.20 5.15
C ASP A 21 6.19 -6.24 3.68
N VAL A 22 5.44 -5.60 2.79
CA VAL A 22 5.77 -5.56 1.36
C VAL A 22 7.07 -4.82 1.10
N ALA A 23 7.37 -3.75 1.87
CA ALA A 23 8.65 -3.06 1.79
C ALA A 23 9.81 -4.00 2.13
N SER A 24 9.68 -4.77 3.20
CA SER A 24 10.70 -5.74 3.64
C SER A 24 10.90 -6.85 2.59
N ARG A 25 9.81 -7.40 2.06
CA ARG A 25 9.86 -8.42 1.01
C ARG A 25 10.48 -7.89 -0.29
N LEU A 26 10.12 -6.68 -0.70
CA LEU A 26 10.72 -6.04 -1.87
C LEU A 26 12.22 -5.79 -1.67
N ALA A 27 12.64 -5.37 -0.47
CA ALA A 27 14.05 -5.18 -0.14
C ALA A 27 14.84 -6.50 -0.20
N ALA A 28 14.24 -7.61 0.23
CA ALA A 28 14.85 -8.94 0.18
C ALA A 28 14.76 -9.61 -1.21
N ALA A 29 13.87 -9.15 -2.09
CA ALA A 29 13.64 -9.78 -3.38
C ALA A 29 14.87 -9.71 -4.29
N SER A 30 15.20 -10.87 -4.88
CA SER A 30 16.16 -10.99 -5.98
C SER A 30 15.46 -10.63 -7.29
N LEU A 31 15.55 -9.37 -7.68
CA LEU A 31 14.95 -8.80 -8.88
C LEU A 31 16.01 -8.00 -9.65
N PRO A 32 15.85 -7.85 -10.97
CA PRO A 32 16.61 -6.87 -11.74
C PRO A 32 16.55 -5.48 -11.09
N ALA A 33 17.67 -4.76 -11.10
CA ALA A 33 17.82 -3.51 -10.34
C ALA A 33 16.81 -2.43 -10.79
N ASP A 34 16.56 -2.34 -12.10
CA ASP A 34 15.57 -1.46 -12.72
C ASP A 34 14.15 -1.79 -12.24
N ARG A 35 13.78 -3.07 -12.23
CA ARG A 35 12.47 -3.55 -11.77
C ARG A 35 12.29 -3.31 -10.28
N LYS A 36 13.33 -3.57 -9.47
CA LYS A 36 13.31 -3.31 -8.02
C LYS A 36 13.17 -1.82 -7.72
N ALA A 37 13.88 -0.96 -8.46
CA ALA A 37 13.77 0.48 -8.35
C ALA A 37 12.37 0.98 -8.72
N ASP A 38 11.77 0.44 -9.79
CA ASP A 38 10.42 0.79 -10.20
C ASP A 38 9.37 0.41 -9.16
N LEU A 39 9.37 -0.85 -8.70
CA LEU A 39 8.48 -1.30 -7.63
C LEU A 39 8.67 -0.50 -6.34
N THR A 40 9.90 -0.07 -6.03
CA THR A 40 10.19 0.78 -4.87
C THR A 40 9.55 2.17 -5.01
N ARG A 41 9.60 2.78 -6.21
CA ARG A 41 8.92 4.05 -6.48
C ARG A 41 7.40 3.91 -6.35
N GLN A 42 6.83 2.86 -6.93
CA GLN A 42 5.40 2.57 -6.82
C GLN A 42 4.97 2.37 -5.36
N LEU A 43 5.76 1.63 -4.57
CA LEU A 43 5.47 1.39 -3.16
C LEU A 43 5.47 2.70 -2.35
N LYS A 44 6.47 3.56 -2.56
CA LYS A 44 6.56 4.87 -1.91
C LYS A 44 5.37 5.75 -2.29
N ARG A 45 4.99 5.78 -3.57
CA ARG A 45 3.83 6.55 -4.07
C ARG A 45 2.53 6.04 -3.43
N GLY A 46 2.32 4.72 -3.41
CA GLY A 46 1.16 4.11 -2.78
C GLY A 46 1.09 4.44 -1.29
N ARG A 47 2.21 4.31 -0.55
CA ARG A 47 2.25 4.62 0.88
C ARG A 47 1.92 6.09 1.17
N ALA A 48 2.52 7.02 0.42
CA ALA A 48 2.22 8.44 0.57
C ALA A 48 0.74 8.76 0.28
N LEU A 49 0.15 8.10 -0.73
CA LEU A 49 -1.27 8.22 -1.03
C LEU A 49 -2.14 7.69 0.11
N HIS A 50 -1.78 6.54 0.69
CA HIS A 50 -2.47 5.93 1.84
C HIS A 50 -2.44 6.85 3.07
N ASP A 51 -1.27 7.36 3.43
CA ASP A 51 -1.09 8.25 4.58
C ASP A 51 -1.87 9.56 4.40
N ARG A 52 -1.92 10.10 3.17
CA ARG A 52 -2.75 11.26 2.83
C ARG A 52 -4.25 10.94 2.89
N ALA A 53 -4.65 9.77 2.43
CA ALA A 53 -6.03 9.31 2.46
C ALA A 53 -6.56 9.22 3.91
N HIS A 54 -5.71 8.79 4.85
CA HIS A 54 -6.02 8.84 6.28
C HIS A 54 -6.32 10.26 6.78
N GLN A 55 -5.48 11.22 6.41
CA GLN A 55 -5.64 12.62 6.85
C GLN A 55 -6.90 13.27 6.30
N GLN A 56 -7.36 12.84 5.12
CA GLN A 56 -8.45 13.47 4.38
C GLN A 56 -9.77 12.68 4.48
N ASN A 57 -9.78 11.54 5.17
CA ASN A 57 -10.87 10.57 5.14
C ASN A 57 -11.28 10.17 3.71
N ASP A 58 -10.30 10.12 2.80
CA ASP A 58 -10.53 9.85 1.37
C ASP A 58 -10.51 8.34 1.11
N THR A 59 -11.69 7.73 1.13
CA THR A 59 -11.85 6.29 0.86
C THR A 59 -11.50 5.92 -0.59
N GLY A 60 -11.54 6.85 -1.54
CA GLY A 60 -11.16 6.62 -2.93
C GLY A 60 -9.65 6.43 -3.04
N ALA A 61 -8.88 7.40 -2.53
CA ALA A 61 -7.43 7.34 -2.46
C ALA A 61 -6.94 6.14 -1.62
N MET A 62 -7.66 5.79 -0.55
CA MET A 62 -7.40 4.60 0.25
C MET A 62 -7.48 3.29 -0.57
N ARG A 63 -8.51 3.15 -1.41
CA ARG A 63 -8.63 1.96 -2.28
C ARG A 63 -7.58 1.95 -3.38
N GLU A 64 -7.27 3.11 -3.95
CA GLU A 64 -6.22 3.23 -4.96
C GLU A 64 -4.86 2.86 -4.38
N SER A 65 -4.52 3.34 -3.19
CA SER A 65 -3.25 3.00 -2.54
C SER A 65 -3.12 1.49 -2.32
N LEU A 66 -4.18 0.83 -1.86
CA LEU A 66 -4.19 -0.62 -1.66
C LEU A 66 -4.15 -1.40 -2.98
N THR A 67 -4.74 -0.88 -4.05
CA THR A 67 -4.62 -1.47 -5.39
C THR A 67 -3.17 -1.45 -5.88
N ILE A 68 -2.44 -0.36 -5.63
CA ILE A 68 -1.00 -0.27 -5.92
C ILE A 68 -0.24 -1.32 -5.08
N LEU A 69 -0.55 -1.43 -3.79
CA LEU A 69 0.07 -2.40 -2.90
C LEU A 69 -0.14 -3.84 -3.38
N ASP A 70 -1.36 -4.19 -3.81
CA ASP A 70 -1.70 -5.52 -4.32
C ASP A 70 -0.93 -5.88 -5.60
N ARG A 71 -0.79 -4.92 -6.52
CA ARG A 71 0.01 -5.12 -7.74
C ARG A 71 1.48 -5.37 -7.43
N ILE A 72 2.05 -4.64 -6.47
CA ILE A 72 3.43 -4.84 -6.04
C ILE A 72 3.58 -6.21 -5.39
N LYS A 73 2.68 -6.59 -4.48
CA LYS A 73 2.66 -7.93 -3.85
C LYS A 73 2.65 -9.05 -4.87
N ALA A 74 1.81 -8.93 -5.91
CA ALA A 74 1.72 -9.92 -6.97
C ALA A 74 2.98 -10.00 -7.85
N ALA A 75 3.77 -8.92 -7.92
CA ALA A 75 5.02 -8.86 -8.68
C ALA A 75 6.25 -9.36 -7.90
N LEU A 76 6.12 -9.62 -6.60
CA LEU A 76 7.20 -10.17 -5.78
C LEU A 76 7.26 -11.69 -5.89
N PRO A 77 8.47 -12.29 -5.82
CA PRO A 77 8.59 -13.74 -5.67
C PRO A 77 7.89 -14.20 -4.39
N ARG A 78 7.34 -15.42 -4.43
CA ARG A 78 6.65 -16.04 -3.30
C ARG A 78 7.62 -16.42 -2.20
#